data_AF-A0A8K0IKV3-F1
#
_entry.id   AF-A0A8K0IKV3-F1
#
_cell.length_a   1.000
_cell.length_b   1.000
_cell.length_c   1.000
_cell.angle_alpha   90.00
_cell.angle_beta   90.00
_cell.angle_gamma   90.00
#
_symmetry.space_group_name_H-M   'P 1'
#
loop_
_entity.id
_entity.type
_entity.pdbx_description
1 polymer ?
#
loop_
_entity_poly.entity_id
_entity_poly.type
_entity_poly.pdbx_seq_one_letter_code
_entity_poly.pdbx_strand_id
1 'polypeptide(L)'
;MASEEQVRASHILIKHEGSRRKASWKDPDGRIISTTTRDAAVRQLRTLREDILAGKVRFEDVAARHSDCSSAKRGGDLGRFGRGQMQKPFEEAAFALKADRDFDIVLVLQNP
;
A
#
# COMPACT_ATOMS: atom_id res chain seq x y z
N MET A 1 6.47 -22.59 -23.40
CA MET A 1 5.40 -21.80 -22.76
C MET A 1 6.06 -20.90 -21.74
N ALA A 2 6.09 -19.58 -21.96
CA ALA A 2 6.72 -18.66 -21.03
C ALA A 2 5.89 -18.68 -19.74
N SER A 3 6.46 -19.15 -18.64
CA SER A 3 5.88 -18.98 -17.31
C SER A 3 5.72 -17.48 -17.10
N GLU A 4 4.48 -16.99 -17.10
CA GLU A 4 4.20 -15.58 -16.85
C GLU A 4 4.84 -15.19 -15.51
N GLU A 5 5.73 -14.21 -15.55
CA GLU A 5 6.40 -13.75 -14.36
C GLU A 5 5.37 -13.07 -13.44
N GLN A 6 4.98 -13.78 -12.37
CA GLN A 6 4.07 -13.26 -11.36
C GLN A 6 4.84 -12.92 -10.08
N VAL A 7 4.35 -11.89 -9.38
CA VAL A 7 4.81 -11.48 -8.04
C VAL A 7 3.64 -11.50 -7.08
N ARG A 8 3.90 -11.71 -5.79
CA ARG A 8 2.94 -11.48 -4.72
C ARG A 8 3.43 -10.29 -3.92
N ALA A 9 2.55 -9.32 -3.66
CA ALA A 9 2.90 -8.16 -2.86
C ALA A 9 1.77 -7.82 -1.88
N SER A 10 2.16 -7.19 -0.78
CA SER A 10 1.22 -6.58 0.15
C SER A 10 1.49 -5.08 0.24
N HIS A 11 0.45 -4.30 0.51
CA HIS A 11 0.60 -2.85 0.59
C HIS A 11 -0.19 -2.20 1.73
N ILE A 12 0.29 -1.04 2.16
CA ILE A 12 -0.45 -0.11 3.00
C ILE A 12 -0.69 1.13 2.15
N LEU A 13 -1.97 1.47 1.94
CA LEU A 13 -2.39 2.65 1.19
C LEU A 13 -2.90 3.70 2.17
N ILE A 14 -2.33 4.89 2.18
CA ILE A 14 -2.89 6.04 2.91
C ILE A 14 -3.33 7.07 1.87
N LYS A 15 -4.62 7.40 1.88
CA LYS A 15 -5.19 8.42 1.02
C LYS A 15 -5.02 9.81 1.64
N HIS A 16 -4.99 10.81 0.77
CA HIS A 16 -4.81 12.22 1.10
C HIS A 16 -5.66 13.09 0.16
N GLU A 17 -5.63 14.39 0.38
CA GLU A 17 -6.43 15.40 -0.33
C GLU A 17 -6.22 15.38 -1.86
N GLY A 18 -5.07 14.90 -2.34
CA GLY A 18 -4.74 14.73 -3.75
C GLY A 18 -5.08 13.34 -4.31
N SER A 19 -5.67 12.44 -3.53
CA SER A 19 -6.07 11.11 -4.03
C SER A 19 -7.28 11.22 -4.96
N ARG A 20 -7.20 10.56 -6.14
CA ARG A 20 -8.29 10.53 -7.14
C ARG A 20 -9.66 10.16 -6.55
N ARG A 21 -9.69 9.22 -5.60
CA ARG A 21 -10.91 8.87 -4.83
C ARG A 21 -10.67 9.13 -3.36
N LYS A 22 -11.25 10.21 -2.83
CA LYS A 22 -11.10 10.66 -1.44
C LYS A 22 -12.00 9.92 -0.44
N ALA A 23 -12.33 8.66 -0.68
CA ALA A 23 -13.19 7.86 0.19
C ALA A 23 -12.63 6.44 0.35
N SER A 24 -12.70 5.88 1.55
CA SER A 24 -12.28 4.51 1.88
C SER A 24 -13.32 3.81 2.76
N TRP A 25 -13.03 2.57 3.14
CA TRP A 25 -13.88 1.83 4.09
C TRP A 25 -13.84 2.44 5.51
N LYS A 26 -12.81 3.23 5.82
CA LYS A 26 -12.64 3.91 7.12
C LYS A 26 -13.26 5.31 7.13
N ASP A 27 -13.31 5.93 5.97
CA ASP A 27 -13.86 7.27 5.78
C ASP A 27 -14.73 7.27 4.52
N PRO A 28 -15.97 6.76 4.62
CA PRO A 28 -16.88 6.64 3.47
C PRO A 28 -17.25 8.00 2.87
N ASP A 29 -17.37 9.01 3.73
CA ASP A 29 -17.71 10.40 3.36
C ASP A 29 -16.49 11.19 2.88
N GLY A 30 -15.27 10.69 3.14
CA GLY A 30 -14.04 11.34 2.72
C GLY A 30 -13.67 12.60 3.48
N ARG A 31 -14.20 12.80 4.69
CA ARG A 31 -13.97 14.01 5.49
C ARG A 31 -12.53 14.13 5.96
N ILE A 32 -11.96 13.01 6.42
CA ILE A 32 -10.59 12.94 6.90
C ILE A 32 -9.65 12.96 5.70
N ILE A 33 -9.89 12.10 4.71
CA ILE A 33 -9.03 11.98 3.53
C ILE A 33 -8.91 13.33 2.78
N SER A 34 -9.99 14.10 2.68
CA SER A 34 -9.97 15.40 2.00
C SER A 34 -9.18 16.47 2.74
N THR A 35 -8.92 16.30 4.04
CA THR A 35 -8.15 17.25 4.87
C THR A 35 -6.73 16.77 5.18
N THR A 36 -6.46 15.47 4.97
CA THR A 36 -5.11 14.90 5.10
C THR A 36 -4.24 15.39 3.96
N THR A 37 -3.19 16.16 4.26
CA THR A 37 -2.24 16.61 3.24
C THR A 37 -1.34 15.48 2.76
N ARG A 38 -0.78 15.62 1.56
CA ARG A 38 0.21 14.66 1.04
C ARG A 38 1.37 14.43 2.01
N ASP A 39 1.89 15.50 2.60
CA ASP A 39 3.00 15.43 3.55
C ASP A 39 2.60 14.73 4.86
N ALA A 40 1.37 14.95 5.33
CA ALA A 40 0.86 14.24 6.50
C ALA A 40 0.77 12.73 6.22
N ALA A 41 0.24 12.33 5.05
CA ALA A 41 0.20 10.94 4.64
C ALA A 41 1.60 10.32 4.51
N VAL A 42 2.57 11.05 3.95
CA VAL A 42 3.98 10.62 3.85
C VAL A 42 4.58 10.41 5.24
N ARG A 43 4.39 11.37 6.17
CA ARG A 43 4.90 11.25 7.56
C ARG A 43 4.29 10.05 8.28
N GLN A 44 2.99 9.83 8.12
CA GLN A 44 2.31 8.68 8.70
C GLN A 44 2.88 7.37 8.14
N LEU A 45 3.05 7.26 6.82
CA LEU A 45 3.65 6.08 6.20
C LEU A 45 5.09 5.84 6.65
N ARG A 46 5.91 6.88 6.80
CA ARG A 46 7.28 6.76 7.31
C ARG A 46 7.32 6.23 8.74
N THR A 47 6.47 6.76 9.62
CA THR A 47 6.36 6.30 11.01
C THR A 47 5.95 4.83 11.07
N LEU A 48 4.92 4.45 10.31
CA LEU A 48 4.47 3.06 10.24
C LEU A 48 5.57 2.14 9.70
N ARG A 49 6.32 2.59 8.69
CA ARG A 49 7.46 1.84 8.15
C ARG A 49 8.52 1.59 9.21
N GLU A 50 8.91 2.63 9.95
CA GLU A 50 9.93 2.53 10.99
C GLU A 50 9.50 1.58 12.10
N ASP A 51 8.23 1.63 12.54
CA ASP A 51 7.72 0.74 13.56
C ASP A 51 7.64 -0.72 13.09
N ILE A 52 7.32 -0.96 11.81
CA ILE A 52 7.34 -2.30 11.22
C ILE A 52 8.77 -2.82 11.11
N LEU A 53 9.71 -2.00 10.63
CA LEU A 53 11.13 -2.38 10.52
C LEU A 53 11.79 -2.60 11.88
N ALA A 54 11.37 -1.85 12.90
CA ALA A 54 11.79 -2.04 14.29
C ALA A 54 11.12 -3.25 14.97
N GLY A 55 10.20 -3.95 14.29
CA GLY A 55 9.48 -5.11 14.84
C GLY A 55 8.48 -4.77 15.95
N LYS A 56 8.13 -3.49 16.14
CA LYS A 56 7.17 -3.05 17.18
C LYS A 56 5.74 -3.46 16.84
N VAL A 57 5.43 -3.52 15.55
CA VAL A 57 4.11 -3.85 15.01
C VAL A 57 4.25 -4.76 13.79
N ARG A 58 3.29 -5.64 13.57
CA ARG A 58 3.26 -6.50 12.38
C ARG A 58 2.66 -5.75 11.21
N PHE A 59 3.18 -6.00 10.01
CA PHE A 59 2.70 -5.37 8.79
C PHE A 59 1.20 -5.59 8.57
N GLU A 60 0.71 -6.83 8.77
CA GLU A 60 -0.67 -7.20 8.51
C GLU A 60 -1.63 -6.44 9.45
N ASP A 61 -1.24 -6.25 10.70
CA ASP A 61 -2.03 -5.49 11.69
C ASP A 61 -2.09 -4.02 11.31
N VAL A 62 -0.96 -3.45 10.87
CA VAL A 62 -0.91 -2.06 10.40
C VAL A 62 -1.77 -1.90 9.15
N ALA A 63 -1.66 -2.80 8.18
CA ALA A 63 -2.47 -2.77 6.97
C ALA A 63 -3.96 -2.90 7.26
N ALA A 64 -4.36 -3.80 8.15
CA ALA A 64 -5.76 -3.99 8.53
C ALA A 64 -6.36 -2.77 9.23
N ARG A 65 -5.57 -2.03 10.01
CA ARG A 65 -6.04 -0.87 10.78
C ARG A 65 -5.91 0.44 10.03
N HIS A 66 -4.83 0.62 9.27
CA HIS A 66 -4.45 1.92 8.72
C HIS A 66 -4.75 2.05 7.22
N SER A 67 -4.70 0.96 6.44
CA SER A 67 -4.82 1.03 4.98
C SER A 67 -6.24 1.42 4.51
N ASP A 68 -6.32 2.35 3.57
CA ASP A 68 -7.53 2.80 2.89
C ASP A 68 -7.94 1.91 1.71
N CYS A 69 -7.17 0.86 1.43
CA CYS A 69 -7.48 -0.13 0.40
C CYS A 69 -8.39 -1.24 0.96
N SER A 70 -9.22 -1.85 0.10
CA SER A 70 -10.03 -3.01 0.48
C SER A 70 -9.20 -4.25 0.85
N SER A 71 -7.93 -4.30 0.41
CA SER A 71 -6.94 -5.32 0.82
C SER A 71 -6.63 -5.28 2.32
N ALA A 72 -6.97 -4.20 3.05
CA ALA A 72 -6.83 -4.12 4.50
C ALA A 72 -7.44 -5.34 5.21
N LYS A 73 -8.58 -5.84 4.75
CA LYS A 73 -9.25 -7.04 5.30
C LYS A 73 -8.41 -8.31 5.22
N ARG A 74 -7.40 -8.34 4.34
CA ARG A 74 -6.44 -9.45 4.16
C ARG A 74 -5.03 -9.05 4.59
N GLY A 75 -4.91 -8.13 5.55
CA GLY A 75 -3.60 -7.66 6.02
C GLY A 75 -2.79 -6.94 4.94
N GLY A 76 -3.45 -6.33 3.95
CA GLY A 76 -2.80 -5.64 2.84
C GLY A 76 -2.43 -6.52 1.65
N ASP A 77 -2.72 -7.83 1.70
CA ASP A 77 -2.38 -8.77 0.63
C ASP A 77 -3.18 -8.51 -0.66
N LEU A 78 -2.45 -8.30 -1.76
CA LEU A 78 -3.00 -8.11 -3.10
C LEU A 78 -3.05 -9.41 -3.90
N GLY A 79 -2.50 -10.50 -3.37
CA GLY A 79 -2.39 -11.77 -4.09
C GLY A 79 -1.28 -11.74 -5.15
N ARG A 80 -1.30 -12.74 -6.03
CA ARG A 80 -0.36 -12.83 -7.15
C ARG A 80 -0.86 -12.01 -8.32
N PHE A 81 0.03 -11.25 -8.95
CA PHE A 81 -0.25 -10.51 -10.17
C PHE A 81 0.96 -10.53 -11.11
N GLY A 82 0.67 -10.51 -12.41
CA GLY A 82 1.63 -10.35 -13.50
C GLY A 82 1.76 -8.89 -13.94
N ARG A 83 2.60 -8.66 -14.95
CA ARG A 83 2.80 -7.32 -15.55
C ARG A 83 1.52 -6.84 -16.26
N GLY A 84 1.26 -5.54 -16.21
CA GLY A 84 0.07 -4.89 -16.75
C GLY A 84 -1.20 -5.02 -15.89
N GLN A 85 -1.14 -5.68 -14.72
CA GLN A 85 -2.31 -5.86 -13.85
C GLN A 85 -2.43 -4.80 -12.75
N MET A 86 -1.36 -4.04 -12.49
CA MET A 86 -1.34 -2.99 -11.47
C MET A 86 -0.95 -1.63 -12.06
N GLN A 87 -1.12 -0.56 -11.29
CA GLN A 87 -0.66 0.77 -11.72
C GLN A 87 0.86 0.76 -11.88
N LYS A 88 1.34 1.28 -13.01
CA LYS A 88 2.75 1.22 -13.43
C LYS A 88 3.76 1.55 -12.32
N PRO A 89 3.62 2.63 -11.51
CA PRO A 89 4.58 2.92 -10.44
C PRO A 89 4.61 1.85 -9.34
N PHE A 90 3.47 1.24 -9.02
CA PHE A 90 3.39 0.15 -8.05
C PHE A 90 3.96 -1.13 -8.61
N GLU A 91 3.62 -1.44 -9.86
CA GLU A 91 4.10 -2.64 -10.53
C GLU A 91 5.63 -2.64 -10.64
N GLU A 92 6.22 -1.55 -11.13
CA GLU A 92 7.66 -1.40 -11.23
C GLU A 92 8.35 -1.59 -9.86
N ALA A 93 7.80 -1.00 -8.80
CA ALA A 93 8.31 -1.19 -7.45
C ALA A 93 8.20 -2.65 -6.98
N ALA A 94 7.04 -3.30 -7.17
CA ALA A 94 6.81 -4.68 -6.73
C ALA A 94 7.70 -5.69 -7.49
N PHE A 95 7.89 -5.50 -8.80
CA PHE A 95 8.76 -6.35 -9.61
C PHE A 95 10.25 -6.06 -9.37
N ALA A 96 10.63 -4.81 -9.04
CA ALA A 96 12.00 -4.49 -8.66
C ALA A 96 12.38 -5.08 -7.29
N LEU A 97 11.44 -5.09 -6.35
CA LEU A 97 11.65 -5.63 -5.00
C LEU A 97 11.81 -7.17 -4.99
N LYS A 98 11.09 -7.87 -5.87
CA LYS A 98 11.22 -9.32 -6.09
C LYS A 98 12.67 -9.78 -6.36
N ALA A 99 13.55 -8.87 -6.80
CA ALA A 99 14.95 -9.20 -7.02
C ALA A 99 15.75 -9.44 -5.72
N ASP A 100 15.25 -9.03 -4.54
CA ASP A 100 16.10 -8.92 -3.35
C ASP A 100 15.70 -9.70 -2.07
N ARG A 101 14.44 -10.10 -1.77
CA ARG A 101 14.12 -11.11 -0.71
C ARG A 101 12.62 -11.38 -0.50
N ASP A 102 12.31 -12.50 0.14
CA ASP A 102 10.98 -13.13 0.27
C ASP A 102 9.84 -12.36 0.97
N PHE A 103 10.02 -11.12 1.45
CA PHE A 103 8.91 -10.33 2.01
C PHE A 103 9.16 -8.83 1.84
N ASP A 104 8.50 -8.23 0.85
CA ASP A 104 8.71 -6.82 0.52
C ASP A 104 7.48 -5.95 0.78
N ILE A 105 7.67 -4.96 1.65
CA ILE A 105 6.70 -3.93 2.03
C ILE A 105 6.66 -2.87 0.93
N VAL A 106 5.58 -2.83 0.15
CA VAL A 106 5.37 -1.76 -0.84
C VAL A 106 4.44 -0.71 -0.26
N LEU A 107 4.98 0.47 0.10
CA LEU A 107 4.18 1.61 0.53
C LEU A 107 3.77 2.43 -0.68
N VAL A 108 2.47 2.49 -0.94
CA VAL A 108 1.93 3.23 -2.09
C VAL A 108 1.26 4.50 -1.60
N LEU A 109 1.84 5.63 -2.00
CA LEU A 109 1.11 6.89 -2.00
C LEU A 109 0.33 6.95 -3.31
N GLN A 110 -0.99 7.06 -3.22
CA GLN A 110 -1.80 7.30 -4.41
C GLN A 110 -1.37 8.65 -5.01
N ASN A 111 -0.78 8.59 -6.20
CA ASN A 111 -0.54 9.77 -7.02
C ASN A 111 -1.91 10.25 -7.58
N PRO A 112 -2.13 11.57 -7.75
CA PRO A 112 -3.35 12.10 -8.37
C PRO A 112 -3.69 11.44 -9.71
#